data_AF-A0A7X8C1V0-F1
#
_entry.id   AF-A0A7X8C1V0-F1
#
_cell.length_a   1.000
_cell.length_b   1.000
_cell.length_c   1.000
_cell.angle_alpha   90.00
_cell.angle_beta   90.00
_cell.angle_gamma   90.00
#
_symmetry.space_group_name_H-M   'P 1'
#
loop_
_entity.id
_entity.type
_entity.pdbx_description
1 polymer ?
#
loop_
_entity_poly.entity_id
_entity_poly.type
_entity_poly.pdbx_seq_one_letter_code
_entity_poly.pdbx_strand_id
1 'polypeptide(L)'
;MDQFKLVSQYQPSGDQPTAIKQLVEGLNEGKRDQVLLGATGTGKTFTIANVIKEVNRPTLVLAHNKTLAGQLYSELLEFFPENSVEYFVSYYDYYQPEAYVPASDTYIEKESSVNDEIDRLRHSASSALLEGRDVIVVASVSCIYGLVDPKNYREHVLSIRQ
;
A
#
# COMPACT_ATOMS: atom_id res chain seq x y z
N MET A 1 -6.68 -17.81 -7.99
CA MET A 1 -6.80 -18.38 -6.62
C MET A 1 -6.54 -17.20 -5.73
N ASP A 2 -7.60 -16.48 -5.34
CA ASP A 2 -7.48 -15.06 -4.95
C ASP A 2 -7.71 -14.90 -3.44
N GLN A 3 -7.02 -15.72 -2.64
CA GLN A 3 -7.14 -15.69 -1.18
C GLN A 3 -5.83 -15.28 -0.53
N PHE A 4 -5.93 -14.37 0.44
CA PHE A 4 -4.80 -14.01 1.29
C PHE A 4 -4.38 -15.18 2.20
N LYS A 5 -3.10 -15.55 2.11
CA LYS A 5 -2.48 -16.62 2.89
C LYS A 5 -1.52 -16.02 3.91
N LEU A 6 -2.04 -15.80 5.12
CA LEU A 6 -1.24 -15.33 6.24
C LEU A 6 -0.31 -16.45 6.74
N VAL A 7 0.99 -16.22 6.65
CA VAL A 7 2.06 -17.08 7.18
C VAL A 7 2.66 -16.44 8.42
N SER A 8 2.65 -17.14 9.55
CA SER A 8 3.31 -16.68 10.77
C SER A 8 3.60 -17.86 11.71
N GLN A 9 4.66 -17.75 12.50
CA GLN A 9 4.96 -18.67 13.60
C GLN A 9 4.17 -18.32 14.88
N TYR A 10 3.55 -17.14 14.92
CA TYR A 10 2.82 -16.63 16.07
C TYR A 10 1.32 -16.79 15.85
N GLN A 11 0.59 -16.96 16.96
CA GLN A 11 -0.88 -16.89 16.97
C GLN A 11 -1.32 -15.59 17.64
N PRO A 12 -2.48 -15.00 17.24
CA PRO A 12 -3.02 -13.84 17.91
C PRO A 12 -3.13 -14.06 19.43
N SER A 13 -2.62 -13.12 20.21
CA SER A 13 -2.55 -13.22 21.68
C SER A 13 -2.89 -11.90 22.37
N GLY A 14 -3.12 -11.94 23.69
CA GLY A 14 -3.57 -10.77 24.45
C GLY A 14 -4.91 -10.26 23.91
N ASP A 15 -4.98 -8.95 23.60
CA ASP A 15 -6.19 -8.31 23.09
C ASP A 15 -6.39 -8.48 21.57
N GLN A 16 -5.40 -9.03 20.84
CA GLN A 16 -5.46 -9.17 19.39
C GLN A 16 -6.66 -9.98 18.90
N PRO A 17 -7.01 -11.16 19.47
CA PRO A 17 -8.16 -11.94 18.97
C PRO A 17 -9.47 -11.15 19.02
N THR A 18 -9.69 -10.41 20.11
CA THR A 18 -10.89 -9.58 20.29
C THR A 18 -10.89 -8.41 19.31
N ALA A 19 -9.76 -7.72 19.13
CA ALA A 19 -9.63 -6.62 18.18
C ALA A 19 -9.87 -7.06 16.73
N ILE A 20 -9.28 -8.20 16.32
CA ILE A 20 -9.48 -8.80 14.99
C ILE A 20 -10.97 -9.07 14.77
N LYS A 21 -11.61 -9.76 15.72
CA LYS A 21 -13.03 -10.11 15.64
C LYS A 21 -13.90 -8.85 15.46
N GLN A 22 -13.70 -7.82 16.29
CA GLN A 22 -14.49 -6.59 16.23
C GLN A 22 -14.33 -5.84 14.90
N LEU A 23 -13.10 -5.76 14.38
CA LEU A 23 -12.82 -5.08 13.11
C LEU A 23 -13.46 -5.84 11.92
N VAL A 24 -13.34 -7.18 11.91
CA VAL A 24 -13.94 -8.06 10.89
C VAL A 24 -15.46 -7.97 10.93
N GLU A 25 -16.08 -8.04 12.11
CA GLU A 25 -17.52 -7.87 12.29
C GLU A 25 -17.97 -6.50 11.78
N GLY A 26 -17.27 -5.41 12.14
CA GLY A 26 -17.59 -4.08 11.65
C GLY A 26 -17.50 -3.96 10.12
N LEU A 27 -16.50 -4.58 9.49
CA LEU A 27 -16.37 -4.60 8.02
C LEU A 27 -17.49 -5.41 7.34
N ASN A 28 -17.95 -6.49 7.97
CA ASN A 28 -19.05 -7.32 7.48
C ASN A 28 -20.42 -6.66 7.68
N GLU A 29 -20.58 -5.85 8.73
CA GLU A 29 -21.74 -4.99 8.97
C GLU A 29 -21.77 -3.75 8.05
N GLY A 30 -20.72 -3.51 7.26
CA GLY A 30 -20.64 -2.37 6.37
C GLY A 30 -20.24 -1.06 7.06
N LYS A 31 -19.64 -1.11 8.26
CA LYS A 31 -19.07 0.09 8.90
C LYS A 31 -17.95 0.65 8.03
N ARG A 32 -18.14 1.89 7.58
CA ARG A 32 -17.19 2.60 6.74
C ARG A 32 -15.91 2.96 7.50
N ASP A 33 -16.06 3.47 8.71
CA ASP A 33 -14.98 4.02 9.52
C ASP A 33 -14.83 3.22 10.81
N GLN A 34 -13.62 2.77 11.11
CA GLN A 34 -13.27 2.02 12.31
C GLN A 34 -11.89 2.44 12.79
N VAL A 35 -11.66 2.39 14.11
CA VAL A 35 -10.40 2.80 14.73
C VAL A 35 -9.87 1.66 15.60
N LEU A 36 -8.67 1.19 15.28
CA LEU A 36 -7.91 0.29 16.16
C LEU A 36 -7.08 1.13 17.14
N LEU A 37 -7.54 1.27 18.37
CA LEU A 37 -6.78 1.93 19.44
C LEU A 37 -5.72 0.97 20.02
N GLY A 38 -4.62 0.78 19.29
CA GLY A 38 -3.52 -0.11 19.69
C GLY A 38 -2.33 0.62 20.29
N ALA A 39 -1.90 0.23 21.49
CA ALA A 39 -0.68 0.75 22.11
C ALA A 39 0.58 0.40 21.29
N THR A 40 1.69 1.10 21.55
CA THR A 40 2.98 0.77 20.93
C THR A 40 3.45 -0.62 21.38
N GLY A 41 3.97 -1.42 20.45
CA GLY A 41 4.46 -2.77 20.75
C GLY A 41 3.40 -3.87 20.80
N THR A 42 2.10 -3.58 20.60
CA THR A 42 1.04 -4.61 20.66
C THR A 42 0.85 -5.43 19.38
N GLY A 43 1.73 -5.29 18.38
CA GLY A 43 1.62 -6.04 17.12
C GLY A 43 0.45 -5.58 16.24
N LYS A 44 0.31 -4.26 16.04
CA LYS A 44 -0.76 -3.69 15.20
C LYS A 44 -0.73 -4.22 13.76
N THR A 45 0.44 -4.35 13.14
CA THR A 45 0.56 -4.88 11.78
C THR A 45 0.03 -6.31 11.70
N PHE A 46 0.37 -7.17 12.66
CA PHE A 46 -0.14 -8.55 12.70
C PHE A 46 -1.66 -8.61 12.94
N THR A 47 -2.20 -7.71 13.76
CA THR A 47 -3.65 -7.56 13.94
C THR A 47 -4.33 -7.23 12.61
N ILE A 48 -3.81 -6.24 11.88
CA ILE A 48 -4.33 -5.83 10.57
C ILE A 48 -4.14 -6.92 9.51
N ALA A 49 -3.02 -7.65 9.51
CA ALA A 49 -2.79 -8.78 8.62
C ALA A 49 -3.86 -9.87 8.80
N ASN A 50 -4.20 -10.22 10.04
CA ASN A 50 -5.31 -11.13 10.31
C ASN A 50 -6.65 -10.59 9.78
N VAL A 51 -6.93 -9.29 9.98
CA VAL A 51 -8.14 -8.67 9.43
C VAL A 51 -8.19 -8.78 7.90
N ILE A 52 -7.10 -8.44 7.20
CA ILE A 52 -7.00 -8.52 5.73
C ILE A 52 -7.29 -9.94 5.24
N LYS A 53 -6.67 -10.94 5.88
CA LYS A 53 -6.88 -12.36 5.59
C LYS A 53 -8.35 -12.77 5.74
N GLU A 54 -8.98 -12.41 6.86
CA GLU A 54 -10.36 -12.82 7.15
C GLU A 54 -11.39 -12.12 6.23
N VAL A 55 -11.19 -10.85 5.87
CA VAL A 55 -12.14 -10.15 4.97
C VAL A 55 -11.89 -10.40 3.49
N ASN A 56 -10.68 -10.84 3.13
CA ASN A 56 -10.25 -11.16 1.78
C ASN A 56 -10.55 -10.07 0.72
N ARG A 57 -10.13 -8.83 1.00
CA ARG A 57 -10.32 -7.66 0.12
C ARG A 57 -8.98 -7.03 -0.25
N PRO A 58 -8.78 -6.58 -1.51
CA PRO A 58 -7.63 -5.76 -1.86
C PRO A 58 -7.53 -4.57 -0.92
N THR A 59 -6.34 -4.32 -0.37
CA THR A 59 -6.17 -3.38 0.75
C THR A 59 -5.10 -2.34 0.42
N LEU A 60 -5.41 -1.07 0.68
CA LEU A 60 -4.47 0.04 0.61
C LEU A 60 -4.04 0.42 2.03
N VAL A 61 -2.75 0.33 2.33
CA VAL A 61 -2.15 0.76 3.60
C VAL A 61 -1.46 2.09 3.38
N LEU A 62 -1.97 3.15 4.01
CA LEU A 62 -1.40 4.50 3.89
C LEU A 62 -0.45 4.82 5.03
N ALA A 63 0.81 5.12 4.69
CA ALA A 63 1.83 5.57 5.61
C ALA A 63 2.20 7.03 5.37
N HIS A 64 2.41 7.78 6.44
CA HIS A 64 2.69 9.22 6.36
C HIS A 64 4.14 9.55 5.94
N ASN A 65 5.04 8.56 5.90
CA ASN A 65 6.43 8.74 5.49
C ASN A 65 7.00 7.46 4.82
N LYS A 66 8.06 7.63 4.01
CA LYS A 66 8.69 6.52 3.25
C LYS A 66 9.31 5.45 4.16
N THR A 67 9.86 5.83 5.31
CA THR A 67 10.51 4.87 6.24
C THR A 67 9.49 3.89 6.84
N LEU A 68 8.38 4.40 7.37
CA LEU A 68 7.29 3.58 7.89
C LEU A 68 6.63 2.75 6.77
N ALA A 69 6.48 3.33 5.57
CA ALA A 69 5.98 2.59 4.42
C ALA A 69 6.87 1.38 4.10
N GLY A 70 8.19 1.57 4.08
CA GLY A 70 9.14 0.48 3.87
C GLY A 70 9.05 -0.60 4.95
N GLN A 71 8.95 -0.21 6.22
CA GLN A 71 8.78 -1.14 7.34
C GLN A 71 7.51 -1.97 7.19
N LEU A 72 6.36 -1.33 6.94
CA LEU A 72 5.08 -2.00 6.76
C LEU A 72 5.09 -2.93 5.53
N TYR A 73 5.74 -2.50 4.43
CA TYR A 73 5.92 -3.32 3.24
C TYR A 73 6.70 -4.60 3.56
N SER A 74 7.84 -4.48 4.24
CA SER A 74 8.65 -5.64 4.65
C SER A 74 7.88 -6.58 5.59
N GLU A 75 7.22 -6.05 6.62
CA GLU A 75 6.42 -6.87 7.55
C GLU A 75 5.27 -7.61 6.83
N LEU A 76 4.55 -6.91 5.94
CA LEU A 76 3.44 -7.52 5.20
C LEU A 76 3.91 -8.53 4.16
N LEU A 77 5.07 -8.32 3.54
CA LEU A 77 5.68 -9.28 2.62
C LEU A 77 6.05 -10.58 3.34
N GLU A 78 6.55 -10.49 4.57
CA GLU A 78 6.81 -11.67 5.42
C GLU A 78 5.51 -12.39 5.83
N PHE A 79 4.44 -11.64 6.10
CA PHE A 79 3.14 -12.21 6.46
C PHE A 79 2.39 -12.82 5.27
N PHE A 80 2.58 -12.31 4.05
CA PHE A 80 1.87 -12.75 2.85
C PHE A 80 2.83 -13.10 1.71
N PRO A 81 3.74 -14.07 1.88
CA PRO A 81 4.78 -14.39 0.90
C PRO A 81 4.23 -15.02 -0.39
N GLU A 82 2.96 -15.44 -0.39
CA GLU A 82 2.27 -16.05 -1.52
C GLU A 82 1.27 -15.10 -2.21
N ASN A 83 1.15 -13.84 -1.76
CA ASN A 83 0.23 -12.86 -2.33
C ASN A 83 0.99 -11.63 -2.84
N SER A 84 0.31 -10.78 -3.61
CA SER A 84 0.88 -9.53 -4.13
C SER A 84 0.94 -8.45 -3.06
N VAL A 85 2.07 -8.34 -2.37
CA VAL A 85 2.39 -7.20 -1.50
C VAL A 85 3.23 -6.22 -2.31
N GLU A 86 2.71 -5.01 -2.48
CA GLU A 86 3.21 -4.03 -3.44
C GLU A 86 3.57 -2.71 -2.75
N TYR A 87 4.49 -1.95 -3.35
CA TYR A 87 5.01 -0.71 -2.79
C TYR A 87 4.77 0.48 -3.71
N PHE A 88 4.11 1.53 -3.20
CA PHE A 88 3.70 2.68 -4.01
C PHE A 88 4.01 4.02 -3.32
N VAL A 89 5.22 4.53 -3.55
CA VAL A 89 5.66 5.84 -3.03
C VAL A 89 6.18 6.73 -4.16
N SER A 90 6.50 7.98 -3.85
CA SER A 90 7.18 8.86 -4.81
C SER A 90 8.49 8.22 -5.27
N TYR A 91 8.63 8.08 -6.58
CA TYR A 91 9.80 7.58 -7.29
C TYR A 91 10.86 8.65 -7.51
N TYR A 92 10.67 9.86 -6.99
CA TYR A 92 11.72 10.86 -6.94
C TYR A 92 12.60 10.66 -5.69
N ASP A 93 13.91 10.56 -5.92
CA ASP A 93 14.93 10.66 -4.88
C ASP A 93 15.15 12.12 -4.49
N TYR A 94 15.10 13.02 -5.47
CA TYR A 94 15.11 14.47 -5.29
C TYR A 94 14.05 15.11 -6.18
N TYR A 95 13.34 16.11 -5.65
CA TYR A 95 12.33 16.84 -6.40
C TYR A 95 12.24 18.29 -5.94
N GLN A 96 12.52 19.21 -6.87
CA GLN A 96 12.24 20.63 -6.75
C GLN A 96 11.09 20.98 -7.70
N PRO A 97 9.95 21.45 -7.18
CA PRO A 97 8.87 21.92 -8.03
C PRO A 97 9.29 23.20 -8.76
N GLU A 98 8.76 23.38 -9.96
CA GLU A 98 8.77 24.68 -10.61
C GLU A 98 8.01 25.69 -9.75
N ALA A 99 8.61 26.85 -9.50
CA ALA A 99 8.00 27.89 -8.70
C ALA A 99 8.47 29.27 -9.13
N TYR A 100 7.63 30.27 -8.88
CA TYR A 100 8.02 31.67 -8.99
C TYR A 100 7.85 32.34 -7.63
N VAL A 101 8.89 33.04 -7.17
CA VAL A 101 8.95 33.72 -5.88
C VAL A 101 8.82 35.24 -6.11
N PRO A 102 7.62 35.84 -5.90
CA PRO A 102 7.37 37.23 -6.27
C PRO A 102 8.20 38.23 -5.48
N ALA A 103 8.52 37.93 -4.22
CA ALA A 103 9.25 38.85 -3.33
C ALA A 103 10.68 39.13 -3.80
N SER A 104 11.29 38.18 -4.52
CA SER A 104 12.65 38.27 -5.05
C SER A 104 12.72 38.24 -6.57
N ASP A 105 11.56 38.31 -7.25
CA ASP A 105 11.45 38.18 -8.71
C ASP A 105 12.27 36.99 -9.25
N THR A 106 12.16 35.85 -8.56
CA THR A 106 12.99 34.68 -8.85
C THR A 106 12.15 33.54 -9.39
N TYR A 107 12.49 33.08 -10.58
CA TYR A 107 11.97 31.83 -11.13
C TYR A 107 12.88 30.67 -10.73
N ILE A 108 12.28 29.60 -10.23
CA ILE A 108 12.91 28.35 -9.80
C ILE A 108 12.49 27.28 -10.80
N GLU A 109 13.46 26.80 -11.59
CA GLU A 109 13.24 25.72 -12.53
C GLU A 109 12.95 24.39 -11.83
N LYS A 110 12.14 23.56 -12.50
CA LYS A 110 11.92 22.19 -12.08
C LYS A 110 13.22 21.39 -12.21
N GLU A 111 13.61 20.74 -11.13
CA GLU A 111 14.72 19.79 -11.11
C GLU A 111 14.29 18.53 -10.37
N SER A 112 14.63 17.35 -10.91
CA SER A 112 14.26 16.09 -10.27
C SER A 112 15.21 14.97 -10.63
N SER A 113 15.43 14.06 -9.69
CA SER A 113 16.11 12.78 -9.90
C SER A 113 15.15 11.64 -9.61
N VAL A 114 15.08 10.66 -10.51
CA VAL A 114 14.19 9.49 -10.41
C VAL A 114 14.93 8.26 -9.93
N ASN A 115 14.20 7.38 -9.26
CA ASN A 115 14.66 6.10 -8.78
C ASN A 115 13.95 4.98 -9.56
N ASP A 116 14.70 4.32 -10.45
CA ASP A 116 14.17 3.29 -11.35
C ASP A 116 13.61 2.07 -10.60
N GLU A 117 14.15 1.75 -9.42
CA GLU A 117 13.64 0.64 -8.61
C GLU A 117 12.24 0.96 -8.06
N ILE A 118 12.05 2.18 -7.53
CA ILE A 118 10.73 2.62 -7.05
C ILE A 118 9.74 2.74 -8.21
N ASP A 119 10.18 3.20 -9.38
CA ASP A 119 9.31 3.26 -10.56
C ASP A 119 8.84 1.87 -10.99
N ARG A 120 9.75 0.90 -11.02
CA ARG A 120 9.42 -0.51 -11.26
C ARG A 120 8.40 -1.04 -10.24
N LEU A 121 8.54 -0.72 -8.96
CA LEU A 121 7.60 -1.14 -7.91
C LEU A 121 6.21 -0.50 -8.10
N ARG A 122 6.14 0.76 -8.55
CA ARG A 122 4.86 1.42 -8.87
C ARG A 122 4.15 0.76 -10.04
N HIS A 123 4.91 0.36 -11.07
CA HIS A 123 4.39 -0.42 -12.19
C HIS A 123 3.89 -1.80 -11.76
N SER A 124 4.64 -2.49 -10.90
CA SER A 124 4.23 -3.76 -10.28
C SER A 124 2.89 -3.61 -9.55
N ALA A 125 2.76 -2.61 -8.68
CA ALA A 125 1.54 -2.35 -7.93
C ALA A 125 0.32 -2.12 -8.83
N SER A 126 0.51 -1.34 -9.89
CA SER A 126 -0.55 -1.04 -10.84
C SER A 126 -0.96 -2.28 -11.64
N SER A 127 0.01 -3.10 -12.09
CA SER A 127 -0.27 -4.36 -12.80
C SER A 127 -0.99 -5.37 -11.91
N ALA A 128 -0.51 -5.56 -10.68
CA ALA A 128 -1.08 -6.50 -9.71
C ALA A 128 -2.58 -6.24 -9.47
N LEU A 129 -2.97 -4.97 -9.33
CA LEU A 129 -4.38 -4.56 -9.18
C LEU A 129 -5.26 -4.86 -10.40
N LEU A 130 -4.67 -5.03 -11.59
CA LEU A 130 -5.39 -5.38 -12.81
C LEU A 130 -5.49 -6.89 -13.01
N GLU A 131 -4.56 -7.65 -12.43
CA GLU A 131 -4.43 -9.11 -12.60
C GLU A 131 -5.14 -9.91 -11.49
N GLY A 132 -5.14 -9.43 -10.24
CA GLY A 132 -5.60 -10.18 -9.07
C GLY A 132 -6.39 -9.36 -8.05
N ARG A 133 -6.89 -10.05 -7.02
CA ARG A 133 -7.64 -9.43 -5.90
C ARG A 133 -6.94 -9.57 -4.54
N ASP A 134 -5.98 -10.48 -4.45
CA ASP A 134 -5.14 -10.70 -3.27
C ASP A 134 -3.94 -9.72 -3.25
N VAL A 135 -4.25 -8.43 -3.39
CA VAL A 135 -3.26 -7.35 -3.48
C VAL A 135 -3.31 -6.46 -2.25
N ILE A 136 -2.14 -6.24 -1.62
CA ILE A 136 -1.94 -5.24 -0.58
C ILE A 136 -0.98 -4.20 -1.13
N VAL A 137 -1.40 -2.93 -1.20
CA VAL A 137 -0.52 -1.84 -1.61
C VAL A 137 -0.15 -1.01 -0.39
N VAL A 138 1.14 -0.96 -0.05
CA VAL A 138 1.67 -0.04 0.96
C VAL A 138 2.10 1.23 0.26
N ALA A 139 1.43 2.35 0.57
CA ALA A 139 1.60 3.59 -0.16
C ALA A 139 1.84 4.80 0.73
N SER A 140 2.51 5.81 0.16
CA SER A 140 2.47 7.16 0.70
C SER A 140 1.31 7.96 0.10
N VAL A 141 1.21 9.26 0.44
CA VAL A 141 0.30 10.19 -0.23
C VAL A 141 0.49 10.27 -1.76
N SER A 142 1.52 9.63 -2.33
CA SER A 142 1.60 9.48 -3.77
C SER A 142 0.38 8.81 -4.40
N CYS A 143 -0.40 8.01 -3.67
CA CYS A 143 -1.58 7.33 -4.18
C CYS A 143 -2.77 8.26 -4.48
N ILE A 144 -2.73 9.52 -4.04
CA ILE A 144 -3.77 10.53 -4.35
C ILE A 144 -3.36 11.48 -5.47
N TYR A 145 -2.14 11.33 -6.01
CA TYR A 145 -1.67 12.09 -7.16
C TYR A 145 -2.15 11.44 -8.47
N GLY A 146 -2.19 12.24 -9.53
CA GLY A 146 -2.67 11.82 -10.83
C GLY A 146 -1.91 10.60 -11.37
N LEU A 147 -2.67 9.64 -11.88
CA LEU A 147 -2.18 8.46 -12.60
C LEU A 147 -2.95 8.32 -13.92
N VAL A 148 -2.45 7.46 -14.80
CA VAL A 148 -3.15 7.10 -16.04
C VAL A 148 -4.48 6.42 -15.70
N ASP A 149 -5.54 6.68 -16.51
CA ASP A 149 -6.81 5.97 -16.39
C ASP A 149 -6.56 4.45 -16.43
N PRO A 150 -7.04 3.67 -15.44
CA PRO A 150 -6.84 2.22 -15.39
C PRO A 150 -7.33 1.47 -16.63
N LYS A 151 -8.36 1.97 -17.33
CA LYS A 151 -8.85 1.39 -18.59
C LYS A 151 -7.82 1.57 -19.70
N ASN A 152 -7.31 2.80 -19.85
CA ASN A 152 -6.26 3.09 -20.82
C ASN A 152 -4.99 2.30 -20.51
N TYR A 153 -4.62 2.17 -19.23
CA TYR A 153 -3.47 1.36 -18.84
C TYR A 153 -3.61 -0.08 -19.32
N ARG A 154 -4.78 -0.72 -19.09
CA ARG A 154 -5.05 -2.10 -19.57
C ARG A 154 -4.94 -2.24 -21.09
N GLU A 155 -5.40 -1.26 -21.85
CA GLU A 155 -5.36 -1.29 -23.32
C GLU A 155 -3.92 -1.25 -23.88
N HIS A 156 -2.97 -0.70 -23.11
CA HIS A 156 -1.56 -0.62 -23.50
C HIS A 156 -0.72 -1.80 -22.98
N VAL A 157 -1.33 -2.77 -22.27
CA VAL A 157 -0.64 -4.00 -21.84
C VAL A 157 -0.64 -5.02 -22.99
N LEU A 158 0.55 -5.45 -23.41
CA LEU A 158 0.70 -6.52 -24.39
C LEU A 158 0.54 -7.89 -23.73
N SER A 159 -0.59 -8.55 -23.97
CA SER A 159 -0.79 -9.94 -23.52
C SER A 159 -0.11 -10.92 -24.48
N ILE A 160 0.87 -11.67 -23.97
CA ILE A 160 1.53 -12.77 -24.68
C ILE A 160 1.00 -14.08 -24.10
N ARG A 161 0.47 -14.96 -24.95
CA ARG A 161 0.01 -16.30 -24.57
C ARG A 161 0.80 -17.34 -25.36
N GLN A 162 1.27 -18.38 -24.69
CA GLN A 162 1.81 -19.60 -25.34
C GLN A 162 0.67 -20.51 -25.76
#